data_AF-A0A3D3UT23-F1
#
_entry.id   AF-A0A3D3UT23-F1
#
_cell.length_a   1.000
_cell.length_b   1.000
_cell.length_c   1.000
_cell.angle_alpha   90.00
_cell.angle_beta   90.00
_cell.angle_gamma   90.00
#
_symmetry.space_group_name_H-M   'P 1'
#
loop_
_entity.id
_entity.type
_entity.pdbx_description
1 polymer ?
#
loop_
_entity_poly.entity_id
_entity_poly.type
_entity_poly.pdbx_seq_one_letter_code
_entity_poly.pdbx_strand_id
1 'polypeptide(L)'
;YSKYDETLNSPAQPISEDALEYLRINLPKVPYGTPIVLSTHLCFDSITNKDEFVNSFGDANVILVLGGHYHKASINKYRGINFVQLPSPAPNSPSEITALRIDSERLIAVPFDYEKGEWCTEKKKILDTKIQGPRKHDDTAGSRPLLLDTNFRRGFFLSYPDSKKGHAAEAVLDLGDSDNKPVWRLCQWGTKHSLASASCNHDSHGNVSYGNDAKKVLVGAGDSDNRDLVLEIRAGCEYGNRARKQGESWPHLLIEQQVCETYPLEKLTRLDFALGIKRLYCENRMATDTCDPSLHAAQFQMFLVVSNINQSSKDSGNYFWFGVPFYDSRYEIPPSYRAKDAGKADATGRFIYTIAGENVASEPLKENQWLKIDIDLLPYIKAGLQEAVKRGYLTDSNPGDYAVVGMNMGWELPGTFDASIQIRDLGLQAILR
;
A
#
# COMPACT_ATOMS: atom_id res chain seq x y z
N TYR A 1 19.01 -20.16 4.06
CA TYR A 1 19.87 -20.54 5.19
C TYR A 1 20.99 -21.41 4.62
N SER A 2 22.25 -20.97 4.69
CA SER A 2 23.44 -21.74 4.24
C SER A 2 24.17 -22.23 5.47
N LYS A 3 24.06 -23.54 5.79
CA LYS A 3 24.70 -24.10 6.98
C LYS A 3 26.22 -24.16 6.77
N TYR A 4 27.00 -23.78 7.79
CA TYR A 4 28.46 -23.96 7.78
C TYR A 4 28.80 -25.45 7.88
N ASP A 5 29.70 -25.93 7.02
CA ASP A 5 30.11 -27.33 6.95
C ASP A 5 31.43 -27.55 7.69
N GLU A 6 31.34 -27.94 8.96
CA GLU A 6 32.51 -28.20 9.80
C GLU A 6 33.42 -29.33 9.27
N THR A 7 32.93 -30.19 8.36
CA THR A 7 33.68 -31.34 7.85
C THR A 7 34.76 -30.96 6.84
N LEU A 8 34.67 -29.78 6.22
CA LEU A 8 35.64 -29.29 5.24
C LEU A 8 37.00 -28.93 5.86
N ASN A 9 37.09 -28.88 7.19
CA ASN A 9 38.30 -28.50 7.96
C ASN A 9 38.99 -27.24 7.41
N SER A 10 38.20 -26.32 6.89
CA SER A 10 38.62 -25.06 6.27
C SER A 10 37.66 -23.97 6.70
N PRO A 11 38.16 -22.79 7.12
CA PRO A 11 37.32 -21.62 7.37
C PRO A 11 36.67 -21.10 6.08
N ALA A 12 37.29 -21.36 4.92
CA ALA A 12 36.77 -20.94 3.63
C ALA A 12 35.89 -22.03 3.00
N GLN A 13 34.66 -21.68 2.61
CA GLN A 13 33.63 -22.58 2.12
C GLN A 13 32.73 -21.89 1.08
N PRO A 14 32.05 -22.65 0.19
CA PRO A 14 31.08 -22.06 -0.71
C PRO A 14 29.79 -21.68 0.02
N ILE A 15 29.06 -20.70 -0.50
CA ILE A 15 27.64 -20.55 -0.21
C ILE A 15 26.94 -21.78 -0.81
N SER A 16 26.09 -22.46 -0.02
CA SER A 16 25.48 -23.72 -0.42
C SER A 16 24.54 -23.55 -1.62
N GLU A 17 24.42 -24.58 -2.45
CA GLU A 17 23.54 -24.54 -3.63
C GLU A 17 22.09 -24.21 -3.27
N ASP A 18 21.56 -24.79 -2.19
CA ASP A 18 20.21 -24.48 -1.70
C ASP A 18 20.01 -22.99 -1.37
N ALA A 19 21.07 -22.31 -0.91
CA ALA A 19 21.02 -20.89 -0.59
C ALA A 19 21.11 -20.05 -1.86
N LEU A 20 21.92 -20.45 -2.84
CA LEU A 20 21.96 -19.83 -4.16
C LEU A 20 20.62 -19.95 -4.88
N GLU A 21 20.02 -21.14 -4.85
CA GLU A 21 18.72 -21.39 -5.47
C GLU A 21 17.60 -20.60 -4.79
N TYR A 22 17.63 -20.51 -3.45
CA TYR A 22 16.73 -19.62 -2.72
C TYR A 22 16.81 -18.17 -3.21
N LEU A 23 18.01 -17.64 -3.47
CA LEU A 23 18.19 -16.28 -3.99
C LEU A 23 17.64 -16.15 -5.41
N ARG A 24 17.97 -17.10 -6.30
CA ARG A 24 17.47 -17.12 -7.69
C ARG A 24 15.94 -17.15 -7.76
N ILE A 25 15.27 -17.84 -6.82
CA ILE A 25 13.80 -17.93 -6.78
C ILE A 25 13.16 -16.68 -6.17
N ASN A 26 13.75 -16.10 -5.12
CA ASN A 26 13.06 -15.08 -4.32
C ASN A 26 13.43 -13.64 -4.70
N LEU A 27 14.65 -13.38 -5.15
CA LEU A 27 15.05 -12.03 -5.55
C LEU A 27 14.24 -11.47 -6.72
N PRO A 28 13.89 -12.24 -7.77
CA PRO A 28 13.03 -11.73 -8.86
C PRO A 28 11.60 -11.39 -8.45
N LYS A 29 11.14 -11.86 -7.29
CA LYS A 29 9.80 -11.55 -6.76
C LYS A 29 9.78 -10.20 -6.03
N VAL A 30 10.94 -9.67 -5.66
CA VAL A 30 11.05 -8.36 -5.04
C VAL A 30 10.83 -7.27 -6.12
N PRO A 31 10.02 -6.23 -5.85
CA PRO A 31 9.78 -5.18 -6.83
C PRO A 31 11.08 -4.57 -7.36
N TYR A 32 11.12 -4.31 -8.67
CA TYR A 32 12.31 -3.79 -9.35
C TYR A 32 12.85 -2.50 -8.69
N GLY A 33 14.16 -2.46 -8.44
CA GLY A 33 14.83 -1.32 -7.81
C GLY A 33 14.72 -1.26 -6.28
N THR A 34 13.94 -2.13 -5.63
CA THR A 34 13.92 -2.21 -4.16
C THR A 34 15.31 -2.56 -3.63
N PRO A 35 15.89 -1.78 -2.70
CA PRO A 35 17.20 -2.08 -2.13
C PRO A 35 17.12 -3.33 -1.25
N ILE A 36 18.07 -4.23 -1.45
CA ILE A 36 18.12 -5.50 -0.73
C ILE A 36 19.40 -5.57 0.08
N VAL A 37 19.27 -5.91 1.35
CA VAL A 37 20.38 -6.29 2.23
C VAL A 37 20.34 -7.81 2.39
N LEU A 38 21.42 -8.48 1.99
CA LEU A 38 21.59 -9.91 2.19
C LEU A 38 22.43 -10.18 3.43
N SER A 39 22.17 -11.27 4.13
CA SER A 39 22.96 -11.70 5.29
C SER A 39 23.35 -13.16 5.14
N THR A 40 24.61 -13.46 5.44
CA THR A 40 25.19 -14.80 5.46
C THR A 40 26.18 -14.93 6.63
N HIS A 41 26.43 -16.16 7.07
CA HIS A 41 27.41 -16.39 8.13
C HIS A 41 28.85 -16.14 7.63
N LEU A 42 29.18 -16.55 6.41
CA LEU A 42 30.52 -16.42 5.85
C LEU A 42 30.86 -14.94 5.57
N CYS A 43 32.12 -14.56 5.76
CA CYS A 43 32.60 -13.25 5.29
C CYS A 43 33.05 -13.32 3.84
N PHE A 44 33.26 -12.15 3.25
CA PHE A 44 33.83 -12.03 1.91
C PHE A 44 35.09 -12.89 1.73
N ASP A 45 36.02 -12.85 2.68
CA ASP A 45 37.28 -13.58 2.59
C ASP A 45 37.09 -15.12 2.66
N SER A 46 36.04 -15.60 3.33
CA SER A 46 35.79 -17.03 3.48
C SER A 46 34.87 -17.63 2.40
N ILE A 47 34.15 -16.83 1.62
CA ILE A 47 33.31 -17.34 0.52
C ILE A 47 34.20 -17.82 -0.63
N THR A 48 34.14 -19.09 -1.01
CA THR A 48 34.96 -19.63 -2.12
C THR A 48 34.31 -19.49 -3.50
N ASN A 49 32.98 -19.47 -3.59
CA ASN A 49 32.22 -19.31 -4.85
C ASN A 49 31.62 -17.90 -5.03
N LYS A 50 32.44 -16.86 -4.82
CA LYS A 50 32.00 -15.45 -4.85
C LYS A 50 31.26 -15.06 -6.12
N ASP A 51 31.77 -15.48 -7.28
CA ASP A 51 31.15 -15.18 -8.57
C ASP A 51 29.77 -15.78 -8.68
N GLU A 52 29.61 -17.05 -8.31
CA GLU A 52 28.33 -17.73 -8.32
C GLU A 52 27.33 -17.09 -7.35
N PHE A 53 27.80 -16.74 -6.15
CA PHE A 53 27.00 -16.03 -5.17
C PHE A 53 26.51 -14.69 -5.69
N VAL A 54 27.37 -13.85 -6.26
CA VAL A 54 26.95 -12.57 -6.85
C VAL A 54 26.09 -12.75 -8.09
N ASN A 55 26.38 -13.75 -8.94
CA ASN A 55 25.56 -14.05 -10.11
C ASN A 55 24.13 -14.47 -9.73
N SER A 56 23.94 -15.10 -8.56
CA SER A 56 22.61 -15.47 -8.05
C SER A 56 21.70 -14.26 -7.77
N PHE A 57 22.26 -13.04 -7.71
CA PHE A 57 21.49 -11.82 -7.46
C PHE A 57 20.66 -11.38 -8.68
N GLY A 58 21.06 -11.78 -9.89
CA GLY A 58 20.42 -11.35 -11.13
C GLY A 58 20.35 -9.83 -11.25
N ASP A 59 19.17 -9.31 -11.61
CA ASP A 59 18.91 -7.87 -11.75
C ASP A 59 18.49 -7.19 -10.43
N ALA A 60 18.54 -7.90 -9.30
CA ALA A 60 18.10 -7.37 -8.02
C ALA A 60 19.06 -6.30 -7.48
N ASN A 61 18.50 -5.23 -6.89
CA ASN A 61 19.27 -4.12 -6.34
C ASN A 61 19.84 -4.48 -4.95
N VAL A 62 20.82 -5.39 -4.91
CA VAL A 62 21.53 -5.76 -3.68
C VAL A 62 22.52 -4.66 -3.31
N ILE A 63 22.20 -3.88 -2.26
CA ILE A 63 23.00 -2.72 -1.84
C ILE A 63 24.10 -3.08 -0.83
N LEU A 64 23.92 -4.21 -0.14
CA LEU A 64 24.79 -4.65 0.95
C LEU A 64 24.69 -6.16 1.17
N VAL A 65 25.84 -6.80 1.39
CA VAL A 65 25.94 -8.15 1.96
C VAL A 65 26.59 -8.06 3.34
N LEU A 66 25.89 -8.54 4.35
CA LEU A 66 26.39 -8.73 5.70
C LEU A 66 26.98 -10.13 5.83
N GLY A 67 28.22 -10.20 6.32
CA GLY A 67 28.95 -11.44 6.60
C GLY A 67 29.48 -11.47 8.03
N GLY A 68 30.03 -12.61 8.45
CA GLY A 68 30.59 -12.81 9.79
C GLY A 68 31.83 -13.69 9.78
N HIS A 69 31.84 -14.76 10.57
CA HIS A 69 32.86 -15.81 10.61
C HIS A 69 34.25 -15.44 11.19
N TYR A 70 34.87 -14.33 10.81
CA TYR A 70 36.20 -13.93 11.32
C TYR A 70 36.19 -12.97 12.51
N HIS A 71 35.00 -12.68 13.06
CA HIS A 71 34.81 -11.97 14.33
C HIS A 71 35.41 -10.56 14.44
N LYS A 72 35.85 -9.97 13.32
CA LYS A 72 36.40 -8.61 13.23
C LYS A 72 35.61 -7.75 12.27
N ALA A 73 35.59 -6.44 12.44
CA ALA A 73 35.02 -5.55 11.44
C ALA A 73 35.92 -5.49 10.19
N SER A 74 35.34 -5.68 9.01
CA SER A 74 36.03 -5.44 7.74
C SER A 74 35.06 -5.04 6.65
N ILE A 75 35.57 -4.34 5.64
CA ILE A 75 34.79 -3.92 4.48
C ILE A 75 35.50 -4.38 3.23
N ASN A 76 34.70 -4.95 2.32
CA ASN A 76 35.15 -5.34 1.00
C ASN A 76 34.16 -4.84 -0.05
N LYS A 77 34.63 -4.67 -1.28
CA LYS A 77 33.79 -4.37 -2.42
C LYS A 77 34.12 -5.33 -3.55
N TYR A 78 33.09 -5.93 -4.13
CA TYR A 78 33.27 -6.91 -5.20
C TYR A 78 32.16 -6.78 -6.23
N ARG A 79 32.58 -6.58 -7.48
CA ARG A 79 31.67 -6.35 -8.64
C ARG A 79 30.59 -5.31 -8.37
N GLY A 80 30.95 -4.22 -7.67
CA GLY A 80 30.06 -3.12 -7.33
C GLY A 80 29.27 -3.29 -6.02
N ILE A 81 29.21 -4.50 -5.45
CA ILE A 81 28.46 -4.81 -4.23
C ILE A 81 29.34 -4.58 -2.98
N ASN A 82 28.75 -3.97 -1.95
CA ASN A 82 29.41 -3.75 -0.67
C ASN A 82 29.26 -4.98 0.23
N PHE A 83 30.35 -5.43 0.83
CA PHE A 83 30.40 -6.51 1.81
C PHE A 83 30.87 -5.92 3.14
N VAL A 84 30.06 -6.06 4.19
CA VAL A 84 30.42 -5.65 5.55
C VAL A 84 30.49 -6.90 6.41
N GLN A 85 31.68 -7.18 6.94
CA GLN A 85 31.85 -8.22 7.95
C GLN A 85 31.57 -7.63 9.32
N LEU A 86 30.61 -8.22 10.02
CA LEU A 86 30.26 -7.84 11.37
C LEU A 86 31.27 -8.47 12.37
N PRO A 87 31.76 -7.68 13.35
CA PRO A 87 32.54 -8.22 14.45
C PRO A 87 31.67 -9.10 15.36
N SER A 88 32.31 -9.88 16.23
CA SER A 88 31.64 -10.74 17.20
C SER A 88 32.19 -10.48 18.60
N PRO A 89 31.35 -10.44 19.65
CA PRO A 89 31.80 -10.29 21.03
C PRO A 89 32.42 -11.59 21.61
N ALA A 90 32.87 -12.50 20.74
CA ALA A 90 33.46 -13.77 21.15
C ALA A 90 34.78 -13.54 21.91
N PRO A 91 35.15 -14.45 22.85
CA PRO A 91 36.42 -14.36 23.56
C PRO A 91 37.61 -14.19 22.61
N ASN A 92 38.56 -13.32 22.96
CA ASN A 92 39.74 -12.96 22.17
C ASN A 92 39.47 -12.24 20.84
N SER A 93 38.25 -11.71 20.63
CA SER A 93 37.91 -10.85 19.48
C SER A 93 37.87 -9.38 19.90
N PRO A 94 37.98 -8.42 18.95
CA PRO A 94 37.80 -7.00 19.26
C PRO A 94 36.45 -6.72 19.91
N SER A 95 36.41 -5.80 20.87
CA SER A 95 35.18 -5.35 21.56
C SER A 95 34.36 -4.39 20.71
N GLU A 96 34.07 -4.78 19.47
CA GLU A 96 33.37 -3.97 18.48
C GLU A 96 31.95 -4.51 18.19
N ILE A 97 31.01 -3.60 17.97
CA ILE A 97 29.75 -3.84 17.23
C ILE A 97 29.73 -2.93 16.00
N THR A 98 28.96 -3.20 14.95
CA THR A 98 28.83 -2.29 13.79
C THR A 98 27.44 -1.67 13.74
N ALA A 99 27.38 -0.34 13.81
CA ALA A 99 26.15 0.41 13.59
C ALA A 99 25.94 0.65 12.09
N LEU A 100 24.76 0.32 11.59
CA LEU A 100 24.36 0.50 10.19
C LEU A 100 23.28 1.56 10.11
N ARG A 101 23.46 2.54 9.22
CA ARG A 101 22.44 3.52 8.83
C ARG A 101 22.24 3.45 7.33
N ILE A 102 21.01 3.18 6.92
CA ILE A 102 20.60 3.12 5.52
C ILE A 102 19.51 4.17 5.32
N ASP A 103 19.70 5.07 4.36
CA ASP A 103 18.66 5.96 3.86
C ASP A 103 18.46 5.76 2.36
N SER A 104 17.64 6.61 1.74
CA SER A 104 17.30 6.52 0.31
C SER A 104 18.47 6.67 -0.66
N GLU A 105 19.60 7.24 -0.24
CA GLU A 105 20.76 7.52 -1.11
C GLU A 105 22.08 7.05 -0.53
N ARG A 106 22.12 6.72 0.75
CA ARG A 106 23.38 6.51 1.48
C ARG A 106 23.31 5.32 2.41
N LEU A 107 24.41 4.60 2.45
CA LEU A 107 24.67 3.50 3.36
C LEU A 107 25.92 3.81 4.16
N ILE A 108 25.78 3.81 5.48
CA ILE A 108 26.87 4.04 6.43
C ILE A 108 26.98 2.82 7.36
N ALA A 109 28.19 2.27 7.51
CA ALA A 109 28.50 1.24 8.50
C ALA A 109 29.73 1.67 9.30
N VAL A 110 29.59 1.81 10.62
CA VAL A 110 30.68 2.27 11.51
C VAL A 110 30.79 1.32 12.70
N PRO A 111 31.96 0.71 12.94
CA PRO A 111 32.19 -0.01 14.18
C PRO A 111 32.22 0.92 15.38
N PHE A 112 31.69 0.46 16.50
CA PHE A 112 31.71 1.09 17.80
C PHE A 112 32.36 0.13 18.79
N ASP A 113 33.43 0.59 19.43
CA ASP A 113 34.09 -0.14 20.51
C ASP A 113 33.32 0.10 21.80
N TYR A 114 32.63 -0.92 22.29
CA TYR A 114 31.72 -0.78 23.44
C TYR A 114 32.44 -0.80 24.79
N GLU A 115 33.71 -1.23 24.84
CA GLU A 115 34.53 -1.16 26.06
C GLU A 115 35.17 0.22 26.20
N LYS A 116 35.60 0.82 25.08
CA LYS A 116 36.16 2.18 25.06
C LYS A 116 35.08 3.26 24.98
N GLY A 117 33.89 2.93 24.50
CA GLY A 117 32.82 3.89 24.25
C GLY A 117 33.11 4.81 23.06
N GLU A 118 33.86 4.32 22.06
CA GLU A 118 34.40 5.12 20.97
C GLU A 118 33.97 4.60 19.59
N TRP A 119 33.68 5.52 18.68
CA TRP A 119 33.48 5.17 17.26
C TRP A 119 34.81 4.90 16.58
N CYS A 120 34.85 3.86 15.74
CA CYS A 120 36.01 3.56 14.93
C CYS A 120 36.32 4.73 13.98
N THR A 121 37.60 5.08 13.86
CA THR A 121 38.11 6.12 12.94
C THR A 121 38.94 5.53 11.79
N GLU A 122 39.15 4.20 11.79
CA GLU A 122 39.89 3.52 10.74
C GLU A 122 39.05 3.45 9.45
N LYS A 123 39.43 4.23 8.44
CA LYS A 123 38.72 4.28 7.14
C LYS A 123 38.48 2.92 6.48
N LYS A 124 39.36 1.93 6.70
CA LYS A 124 39.22 0.58 6.13
C LYS A 124 38.09 -0.24 6.76
N LYS A 125 37.60 0.18 7.94
CA LYS A 125 36.49 -0.44 8.67
C LYS A 125 35.19 0.37 8.58
N ILE A 126 35.22 1.55 7.96
CA ILE A 126 34.06 2.44 7.81
C ILE A 126 33.53 2.39 6.38
N LEU A 127 32.25 2.03 6.23
CA LEU A 127 31.55 2.11 4.95
C LEU A 127 30.79 3.42 4.95
N ASP A 128 31.02 4.22 3.92
CA ASP A 128 30.25 5.41 3.65
C ASP A 128 30.14 5.53 2.14
N THR A 129 29.02 5.06 1.60
CA THR A 129 28.82 4.98 0.15
C THR A 129 27.44 5.47 -0.22
N LYS A 130 27.36 6.02 -1.43
CA LYS A 130 26.08 6.19 -2.11
C LYS A 130 25.54 4.81 -2.49
N ILE A 131 24.23 4.67 -2.39
CA ILE A 131 23.48 3.49 -2.81
C ILE A 131 22.32 3.92 -3.70
N GLN A 132 21.81 2.97 -4.47
CA GLN A 132 20.47 3.08 -5.03
C GLN A 132 19.52 2.60 -3.94
N GLY A 133 19.01 3.50 -3.08
CA GLY A 133 17.99 3.14 -2.09
C GLY A 133 16.66 2.76 -2.77
N PRO A 134 15.54 2.69 -2.03
CA PRO A 134 14.22 2.62 -2.68
C PRO A 134 14.19 3.86 -3.56
N ARG A 135 13.95 3.70 -4.87
CA ARG A 135 13.96 4.84 -5.81
C ARG A 135 13.21 5.97 -5.12
N LYS A 136 13.93 7.07 -4.79
CA LYS A 136 13.24 8.30 -4.42
C LYS A 136 12.23 8.55 -5.52
N HIS A 137 11.07 9.09 -5.12
CA HIS A 137 10.18 9.75 -6.06
C HIS A 137 11.09 10.60 -6.95
N ASP A 138 11.23 10.22 -8.22
CA ASP A 138 12.17 10.86 -9.11
C ASP A 138 11.53 12.20 -9.48
N ASP A 139 11.91 13.26 -8.77
CA ASP A 139 11.39 14.60 -9.01
C ASP A 139 11.79 15.13 -10.41
N THR A 140 12.67 14.43 -11.13
CA THR A 140 13.04 14.73 -12.52
C THR A 140 12.24 13.94 -13.55
N ALA A 141 11.69 12.78 -13.18
CA ALA A 141 10.64 12.15 -13.97
C ALA A 141 9.40 13.04 -13.93
N GLY A 142 8.71 13.19 -15.05
CA GLY A 142 7.52 14.04 -15.12
C GLY A 142 6.42 13.47 -14.23
N SER A 143 6.40 13.83 -12.94
CA SER A 143 5.33 13.48 -12.02
C SER A 143 4.07 14.22 -12.42
N ARG A 144 2.95 13.49 -12.46
CA ARG A 144 1.65 14.00 -12.86
C ARG A 144 0.60 13.57 -11.84
N PRO A 145 -0.03 14.51 -11.12
CA PRO A 145 -1.12 14.15 -10.21
C PRO A 145 -2.27 13.59 -11.02
N LEU A 146 -2.89 12.52 -10.50
CA LEU A 146 -4.08 11.94 -11.10
C LEU A 146 -5.37 12.38 -10.39
N LEU A 147 -5.26 12.93 -9.18
CA LEU A 147 -6.39 13.40 -8.38
C LEU A 147 -6.31 14.90 -8.15
N LEU A 148 -7.46 15.56 -8.15
CA LEU A 148 -7.60 16.96 -7.77
C LEU A 148 -8.14 17.07 -6.35
N ASP A 149 -7.86 18.21 -5.71
CA ASP A 149 -8.41 18.57 -4.41
C ASP A 149 -8.25 17.47 -3.35
N THR A 150 -7.02 17.03 -3.13
CA THR A 150 -6.71 15.95 -2.19
C THR A 150 -6.91 16.33 -0.71
N ASN A 151 -7.26 17.59 -0.43
CA ASN A 151 -7.70 18.08 0.87
C ASN A 151 -9.23 18.30 0.95
N PHE A 152 -9.98 17.87 -0.06
CA PHE A 152 -11.45 17.83 -0.09
C PHE A 152 -12.15 19.16 0.13
N ARG A 153 -11.51 20.27 -0.26
CA ARG A 153 -12.00 21.63 0.01
C ARG A 153 -13.11 22.08 -0.91
N ARG A 154 -13.29 21.41 -2.05
CA ARG A 154 -14.26 21.81 -3.07
C ARG A 154 -15.65 21.20 -2.88
N GLY A 155 -15.87 20.47 -1.78
CA GLY A 155 -17.13 19.80 -1.50
C GLY A 155 -17.37 18.55 -2.36
N PHE A 156 -18.61 18.06 -2.33
CA PHE A 156 -18.96 16.76 -2.92
C PHE A 156 -20.23 16.80 -3.77
N PHE A 157 -20.21 16.12 -4.91
CA PHE A 157 -21.44 15.64 -5.52
C PHE A 157 -21.95 14.45 -4.71
N LEU A 158 -23.15 14.57 -4.15
CA LEU A 158 -23.75 13.47 -3.39
C LEU A 158 -24.45 12.49 -4.34
N SER A 159 -24.09 11.22 -4.29
CA SER A 159 -24.79 10.17 -5.05
C SER A 159 -26.16 9.86 -4.45
N TYR A 160 -27.08 9.40 -5.29
CA TYR A 160 -28.30 8.75 -4.79
C TYR A 160 -27.98 7.48 -3.99
N PRO A 161 -28.84 7.05 -3.05
CA PRO A 161 -28.72 5.77 -2.36
C PRO A 161 -28.75 4.55 -3.29
N ASP A 162 -29.39 4.65 -4.45
CA ASP A 162 -29.41 3.59 -5.47
C ASP A 162 -28.25 3.76 -6.45
N SER A 163 -27.30 2.83 -6.41
CA SER A 163 -26.12 2.78 -7.30
C SER A 163 -26.48 2.76 -8.78
N LYS A 164 -27.67 2.29 -9.15
CA LYS A 164 -28.15 2.26 -10.54
C LYS A 164 -28.37 3.65 -11.14
N LYS A 165 -28.39 4.70 -10.31
CA LYS A 165 -28.41 6.10 -10.77
C LYS A 165 -27.07 6.55 -11.35
N GLY A 166 -26.02 5.74 -11.26
CA GLY A 166 -24.70 6.02 -11.82
C GLY A 166 -24.15 7.35 -11.30
N HIS A 167 -23.73 8.23 -12.21
CA HIS A 167 -23.12 9.52 -11.87
C HIS A 167 -24.13 10.67 -11.65
N ALA A 168 -25.44 10.40 -11.64
CA ALA A 168 -26.42 11.42 -11.28
C ALA A 168 -26.22 11.85 -9.80
N ALA A 169 -26.21 13.15 -9.55
CA ALA A 169 -26.11 13.70 -8.20
C ALA A 169 -27.52 13.94 -7.62
N GLU A 170 -27.72 13.52 -6.37
CA GLU A 170 -28.93 13.83 -5.59
C GLU A 170 -28.87 15.25 -5.03
N ALA A 171 -27.69 15.67 -4.56
CA ALA A 171 -27.42 16.99 -4.02
C ALA A 171 -25.95 17.39 -4.21
N VAL A 172 -25.62 18.62 -3.85
CA VAL A 172 -24.25 19.12 -3.68
C VAL A 172 -24.04 19.42 -2.20
N LEU A 173 -22.98 18.85 -1.61
CA LEU A 173 -22.54 19.17 -0.26
C LEU A 173 -21.49 20.28 -0.36
N ASP A 174 -21.94 21.53 -0.23
CA ASP A 174 -21.10 22.73 -0.27
C ASP A 174 -20.39 22.94 1.08
N LEU A 175 -19.13 23.37 1.07
CA LEU A 175 -18.34 23.62 2.29
C LEU A 175 -18.29 25.10 2.70
N GLY A 176 -19.12 25.94 2.09
CA GLY A 176 -19.28 27.37 2.40
C GLY A 176 -18.60 28.31 1.41
N ASP A 177 -18.09 27.80 0.28
CA ASP A 177 -17.44 28.60 -0.76
C ASP A 177 -18.16 28.38 -2.08
N SER A 178 -18.96 29.37 -2.47
CA SER A 178 -19.82 29.30 -3.65
C SER A 178 -19.07 29.21 -4.99
N ASP A 179 -17.77 29.54 -5.00
CA ASP A 179 -16.95 29.42 -6.21
C ASP A 179 -16.36 28.01 -6.37
N ASN A 180 -16.41 27.19 -5.31
CA ASN A 180 -15.94 25.82 -5.37
C ASN A 180 -16.91 24.92 -6.13
N LYS A 181 -16.39 24.30 -7.18
CA LYS A 181 -17.08 23.23 -7.91
C LYS A 181 -16.57 21.88 -7.44
N PRO A 182 -17.41 21.00 -6.87
CA PRO A 182 -16.98 19.67 -6.46
C PRO A 182 -16.28 18.89 -7.58
N VAL A 183 -15.23 18.17 -7.22
CA VAL A 183 -14.57 17.16 -8.09
C VAL A 183 -14.64 15.77 -7.49
N TRP A 184 -14.93 15.70 -6.19
CA TRP A 184 -15.23 14.49 -5.48
C TRP A 184 -16.72 14.20 -5.53
N ARG A 185 -17.04 12.91 -5.58
CA ARG A 185 -18.37 12.37 -5.34
C ARG A 185 -18.37 11.65 -4.01
N LEU A 186 -19.40 11.88 -3.20
CA LEU A 186 -19.65 11.12 -1.98
C LEU A 186 -20.74 10.08 -2.30
N CYS A 187 -20.34 8.81 -2.40
CA CYS A 187 -21.22 7.68 -2.62
C CYS A 187 -21.81 7.21 -1.29
N GLN A 188 -23.14 7.15 -1.20
CA GLN A 188 -23.88 6.73 -0.02
C GLN A 188 -24.81 5.55 -0.34
N TRP A 189 -24.36 4.60 -1.15
CA TRP A 189 -25.22 3.54 -1.67
C TRP A 189 -25.78 2.65 -0.55
N GLY A 190 -26.97 2.09 -0.78
CA GLY A 190 -27.61 1.19 0.17
C GLY A 190 -28.11 1.84 1.47
N THR A 191 -28.01 3.16 1.61
CA THR A 191 -28.49 3.89 2.79
C THR A 191 -30.01 4.11 2.77
N LYS A 192 -30.62 4.12 3.97
CA LYS A 192 -31.96 4.66 4.22
C LYS A 192 -31.96 6.12 4.66
N HIS A 193 -30.78 6.68 4.90
CA HIS A 193 -30.56 7.97 5.55
C HIS A 193 -29.72 8.86 4.65
N SER A 194 -30.32 9.39 3.59
CA SER A 194 -29.59 10.26 2.65
C SER A 194 -29.09 11.53 3.34
N LEU A 195 -27.91 12.01 2.96
CA LEU A 195 -27.40 13.34 3.36
C LEU A 195 -27.98 14.50 2.53
N ALA A 196 -28.84 14.25 1.55
CA ALA A 196 -29.33 15.30 0.63
C ALA A 196 -30.08 16.43 1.34
N SER A 197 -30.70 16.14 2.49
CA SER A 197 -31.39 17.11 3.35
C SER A 197 -30.63 17.45 4.63
N ALA A 198 -29.40 16.93 4.80
CA ALA A 198 -28.60 17.21 5.97
C ALA A 198 -28.14 18.67 5.97
N SER A 199 -28.22 19.32 7.14
CA SER A 199 -27.71 20.68 7.30
C SER A 199 -26.19 20.69 7.35
N CYS A 200 -25.58 21.70 6.72
CA CYS A 200 -24.16 21.96 6.83
C CYS A 200 -23.85 22.57 8.21
N ASN A 201 -22.87 22.01 8.91
CA ASN A 201 -22.45 22.49 10.23
C ASN A 201 -21.00 22.95 10.17
N HIS A 202 -20.73 24.14 10.70
CA HIS A 202 -19.40 24.70 10.88
C HIS A 202 -19.07 24.73 12.37
N ASP A 203 -17.88 24.28 12.75
CA ASP A 203 -17.39 24.44 14.12
C ASP A 203 -16.40 25.61 14.26
N SER A 204 -16.04 25.93 15.51
CA SER A 204 -15.10 27.01 15.84
C SER A 204 -13.67 26.77 15.37
N HIS A 205 -13.34 25.55 14.92
CA HIS A 205 -12.03 25.15 14.42
C HIS A 205 -11.96 25.13 12.89
N GLY A 206 -13.01 25.64 12.21
CA GLY A 206 -13.07 25.68 10.76
C GLY A 206 -13.35 24.31 10.12
N ASN A 207 -13.79 23.32 10.90
CA ASN A 207 -14.26 22.06 10.33
C ASN A 207 -15.68 22.25 9.80
N VAL A 208 -15.96 21.61 8.66
CA VAL A 208 -17.27 21.61 8.03
C VAL A 208 -17.78 20.18 7.98
N SER A 209 -19.05 19.96 8.34
CA SER A 209 -19.61 18.61 8.35
C SER A 209 -21.07 18.54 7.95
N TYR A 210 -21.42 17.41 7.34
CA TYR A 210 -22.79 16.97 7.08
C TYR A 210 -23.02 15.66 7.79
N GLY A 211 -24.15 15.52 8.48
CA GLY A 211 -24.46 14.31 9.21
C GLY A 211 -25.94 14.12 9.49
N ASN A 212 -26.31 12.86 9.72
CA ASN A 212 -27.60 12.42 10.21
C ASN A 212 -27.39 11.25 11.18
N ASP A 213 -28.40 10.44 11.47
CA ASP A 213 -28.28 9.33 12.43
C ASP A 213 -27.40 8.17 11.94
N ALA A 214 -27.19 8.01 10.64
CA ALA A 214 -26.50 6.84 10.09
C ALA A 214 -25.12 7.16 9.51
N LYS A 215 -24.77 8.42 9.29
CA LYS A 215 -23.47 8.79 8.72
C LYS A 215 -23.09 10.24 9.00
N LYS A 216 -21.79 10.51 8.94
CA LYS A 216 -21.22 11.84 8.99
C LYS A 216 -20.01 11.91 8.06
N VAL A 217 -19.93 13.00 7.30
CA VAL A 217 -18.74 13.42 6.57
C VAL A 217 -18.26 14.72 7.20
N LEU A 218 -16.97 14.80 7.51
CA LEU A 218 -16.35 16.01 8.04
C LEU A 218 -15.08 16.31 7.26
N VAL A 219 -14.96 17.56 6.82
CA VAL A 219 -13.77 18.12 6.19
C VAL A 219 -13.13 19.09 7.17
N GLY A 220 -11.99 18.72 7.74
CA GLY A 220 -11.33 19.51 8.77
C GLY A 220 -10.34 20.51 8.22
N ALA A 221 -10.14 21.67 8.86
CA ALA A 221 -9.17 22.71 8.47
C ALA A 221 -7.70 22.18 8.44
N GLY A 222 -6.80 22.92 7.79
CA GLY A 222 -5.41 22.47 7.56
C GLY A 222 -4.60 22.23 8.83
N ASP A 223 -4.93 22.96 9.89
CA ASP A 223 -4.34 22.93 11.24
C ASP A 223 -5.20 22.15 12.26
N SER A 224 -6.35 21.63 11.84
CA SER A 224 -7.26 20.85 12.68
C SER A 224 -6.73 19.45 12.94
N ASP A 225 -6.99 18.90 14.13
CA ASP A 225 -6.76 17.48 14.42
C ASP A 225 -7.56 16.55 13.49
N ASN A 226 -8.65 17.06 12.92
CA ASN A 226 -9.49 16.39 11.94
C ASN A 226 -9.12 16.73 10.48
N ARG A 227 -7.90 17.24 10.22
CA ARG A 227 -7.44 17.65 8.90
C ARG A 227 -7.83 16.65 7.80
N ASP A 228 -8.21 17.23 6.66
CA ASP A 228 -8.61 16.58 5.41
C ASP A 228 -10.00 15.95 5.49
N LEU A 229 -10.12 14.67 5.87
CA LEU A 229 -11.41 13.98 5.78
C LEU A 229 -11.64 12.97 6.89
N VAL A 230 -12.84 12.99 7.46
CA VAL A 230 -13.38 11.94 8.32
C VAL A 230 -14.63 11.37 7.68
N LEU A 231 -14.67 10.05 7.56
CA LEU A 231 -15.82 9.28 7.08
C LEU A 231 -16.32 8.39 8.21
N GLU A 232 -17.53 8.67 8.69
CA GLU A 232 -18.22 7.92 9.73
C GLU A 232 -19.51 7.34 9.16
N ILE A 233 -19.71 6.03 9.39
CA ILE A 233 -20.91 5.31 8.98
C ILE A 233 -21.36 4.40 10.12
N ARG A 234 -22.66 4.46 10.43
CA ARG A 234 -23.30 3.77 11.54
C ARG A 234 -24.34 2.79 10.99
N ALA A 235 -23.90 1.58 10.65
CA ALA A 235 -24.80 0.58 10.09
C ALA A 235 -25.82 0.08 11.12
N GLY A 236 -25.62 0.30 12.43
CA GLY A 236 -26.65 0.10 13.44
C GLY A 236 -27.95 0.85 13.11
N CYS A 237 -27.84 2.09 12.62
CA CYS A 237 -28.99 2.89 12.19
C CYS A 237 -29.56 2.47 10.81
N GLU A 238 -28.79 1.74 10.01
CA GLU A 238 -29.21 1.24 8.68
C GLU A 238 -29.97 -0.08 8.78
N TYR A 239 -29.45 -1.03 9.56
CA TYR A 239 -30.05 -2.35 9.74
C TYR A 239 -30.98 -2.43 10.95
N GLY A 240 -30.85 -1.54 11.94
CA GLY A 240 -31.49 -1.67 13.24
C GLY A 240 -30.89 -2.82 14.05
N ASN A 241 -31.73 -3.55 14.78
CA ASN A 241 -31.31 -4.64 15.69
C ASN A 241 -31.05 -5.98 14.99
N ARG A 242 -30.87 -6.02 13.67
CA ARG A 242 -30.65 -7.27 12.92
C ARG A 242 -29.35 -7.26 12.16
N ALA A 243 -28.82 -8.46 11.93
CA ALA A 243 -27.76 -8.68 10.96
C ALA A 243 -28.33 -8.67 9.53
N ARG A 244 -27.46 -8.40 8.54
CA ARG A 244 -27.79 -8.49 7.12
C ARG A 244 -28.07 -9.96 6.75
N LYS A 245 -28.86 -10.19 5.71
CA LYS A 245 -29.07 -11.51 5.11
C LYS A 245 -28.44 -11.59 3.72
N GLN A 246 -28.08 -12.79 3.29
CA GLN A 246 -27.54 -13.04 1.95
C GLN A 246 -28.46 -12.44 0.88
N GLY A 247 -27.87 -11.71 -0.08
CA GLY A 247 -28.57 -11.07 -1.19
C GLY A 247 -29.17 -9.69 -0.89
N GLU A 248 -29.18 -9.23 0.38
CA GLU A 248 -29.55 -7.85 0.70
C GLU A 248 -28.43 -6.87 0.35
N SER A 249 -28.79 -5.64 -0.03
CA SER A 249 -27.80 -4.57 -0.19
C SER A 249 -27.18 -4.18 1.17
N TRP A 250 -26.05 -3.48 1.13
CA TRP A 250 -25.36 -2.97 2.31
C TRP A 250 -25.01 -1.49 2.15
N PRO A 251 -24.89 -0.73 3.26
CA PRO A 251 -24.58 0.68 3.18
C PRO A 251 -23.09 0.90 2.87
N HIS A 252 -22.87 1.85 1.98
CA HIS A 252 -21.57 2.37 1.57
C HIS A 252 -21.42 3.81 2.02
N LEU A 253 -20.19 4.21 2.32
CA LEU A 253 -19.80 5.62 2.38
C LEU A 253 -18.41 5.77 1.77
N LEU A 254 -18.37 6.14 0.49
CA LEU A 254 -17.14 6.21 -0.31
C LEU A 254 -16.96 7.61 -0.88
N ILE A 255 -15.71 7.99 -1.10
CA ILE A 255 -15.35 9.07 -2.01
C ILE A 255 -14.95 8.48 -3.36
N GLU A 256 -15.33 9.14 -4.46
CA GLU A 256 -15.02 8.74 -5.83
C GLU A 256 -14.55 9.96 -6.64
N GLN A 257 -13.53 9.76 -7.48
CA GLN A 257 -13.10 10.75 -8.46
C GLN A 257 -12.56 10.03 -9.71
N GLN A 258 -12.89 10.57 -10.89
CA GLN A 258 -12.23 10.20 -12.14
C GLN A 258 -10.86 10.87 -12.19
N VAL A 259 -9.85 10.22 -12.77
CA VAL A 259 -8.53 10.85 -12.86
C VAL A 259 -8.59 12.10 -13.73
N CYS A 260 -7.82 13.13 -13.38
CA CYS A 260 -7.80 14.38 -14.16
C CYS A 260 -7.13 14.20 -15.53
N GLU A 261 -6.28 13.20 -15.68
CA GLU A 261 -5.66 12.81 -16.95
C GLU A 261 -5.36 11.31 -16.96
N THR A 262 -5.50 10.67 -18.12
CA THR A 262 -5.26 9.23 -18.29
C THR A 262 -3.94 8.96 -18.99
N TYR A 263 -3.18 8.00 -18.46
CA TYR A 263 -1.90 7.58 -19.01
C TYR A 263 -1.89 6.07 -19.23
N PRO A 264 -1.57 5.57 -20.44
CA PRO A 264 -1.33 4.15 -20.66
C PRO A 264 -0.32 3.60 -19.66
N LEU A 265 -0.57 2.41 -19.10
CA LEU A 265 0.31 1.79 -18.09
C LEU A 265 1.73 1.55 -18.61
N GLU A 266 1.90 1.41 -19.93
CA GLU A 266 3.22 1.29 -20.56
C GLU A 266 4.03 2.60 -20.53
N LYS A 267 3.38 3.76 -20.48
CA LYS A 267 4.07 5.07 -20.36
C LYS A 267 4.54 5.36 -18.93
N LEU A 268 4.12 4.54 -17.96
CA LEU A 268 4.45 4.72 -16.56
C LEU A 268 5.73 3.94 -16.20
N THR A 269 6.57 4.59 -15.41
CA THR A 269 7.65 3.96 -14.65
C THR A 269 7.15 3.50 -13.28
N ARG A 270 6.27 4.29 -12.63
CA ARG A 270 5.63 4.01 -11.34
C ARG A 270 4.22 4.61 -11.30
N LEU A 271 3.39 4.09 -10.40
CA LEU A 271 2.13 4.70 -10.00
C LEU A 271 2.14 4.83 -8.48
N ASP A 272 2.55 5.99 -7.99
CA ASP A 272 2.80 6.21 -6.57
C ASP A 272 1.50 6.58 -5.86
N PHE A 273 1.15 5.80 -4.84
CA PHE A 273 0.00 6.01 -3.97
C PHE A 273 0.46 6.29 -2.55
N ALA A 274 -0.01 7.41 -1.99
CA ALA A 274 0.29 7.84 -0.65
C ALA A 274 -0.99 8.15 0.13
N LEU A 275 -1.04 7.75 1.40
CA LEU A 275 -2.18 7.99 2.27
C LEU A 275 -1.81 7.87 3.75
N GLY A 276 -2.29 8.79 4.58
CA GLY A 276 -2.37 8.62 6.02
C GLY A 276 -3.78 8.20 6.43
N ILE A 277 -3.91 7.09 7.17
CA ILE A 277 -5.20 6.64 7.72
C ILE A 277 -5.12 6.41 9.23
N LYS A 278 -6.21 6.70 9.93
CA LYS A 278 -6.37 6.42 11.37
C LYS A 278 -7.80 5.97 11.63
N ARG A 279 -7.98 4.72 12.04
CA ARG A 279 -9.28 4.20 12.48
C ARG A 279 -9.62 4.81 13.83
N LEU A 280 -10.70 5.57 13.91
CA LEU A 280 -11.12 6.21 15.16
C LEU A 280 -11.84 5.19 16.06
N TYR A 281 -12.74 4.39 15.47
CA TYR A 281 -13.39 3.27 16.13
C TYR A 281 -13.99 2.30 15.10
N CYS A 282 -14.30 1.07 15.53
CA CYS A 282 -15.12 0.12 14.78
C CYS A 282 -15.82 -0.83 15.77
N GLU A 283 -17.13 -0.70 15.90
CA GLU A 283 -17.94 -1.41 16.89
C GLU A 283 -18.95 -2.32 16.21
N ASN A 284 -18.95 -3.61 16.59
CA ASN A 284 -19.98 -4.55 16.16
C ASN A 284 -21.27 -4.30 16.94
N ARG A 285 -22.37 -3.99 16.24
CA ARG A 285 -23.71 -3.78 16.82
C ARG A 285 -24.63 -5.00 16.67
N MET A 286 -24.17 -6.06 16.04
CA MET A 286 -24.93 -7.31 15.93
C MET A 286 -25.03 -7.97 17.30
N ALA A 287 -26.14 -8.66 17.55
CA ALA A 287 -26.27 -9.48 18.76
C ALA A 287 -25.20 -10.59 18.78
N THR A 288 -24.80 -11.00 19.98
CA THR A 288 -23.87 -12.11 20.18
C THR A 288 -24.29 -13.33 19.36
N ASP A 289 -23.31 -14.02 18.76
CA ASP A 289 -23.50 -15.22 17.93
C ASP A 289 -24.33 -15.04 16.64
N THR A 290 -24.67 -13.81 16.26
CA THR A 290 -25.35 -13.53 14.96
C THR A 290 -24.39 -13.06 13.86
N CYS A 291 -23.12 -12.84 14.20
CA CYS A 291 -22.09 -12.46 13.25
C CYS A 291 -21.60 -13.70 12.47
N ASP A 292 -21.85 -13.73 11.16
CA ASP A 292 -21.26 -14.68 10.22
C ASP A 292 -20.11 -14.00 9.47
N PRO A 293 -18.83 -14.38 9.71
CA PRO A 293 -17.67 -13.77 9.04
C PRO A 293 -17.64 -13.98 7.52
N SER A 294 -18.41 -14.93 6.98
CA SER A 294 -18.55 -15.12 5.54
C SER A 294 -19.47 -14.08 4.88
N LEU A 295 -20.33 -13.43 5.68
CA LEU A 295 -21.36 -12.50 5.23
C LEU A 295 -21.20 -11.07 5.76
N HIS A 296 -20.67 -10.93 6.98
CA HIS A 296 -20.63 -9.70 7.75
C HIS A 296 -19.19 -9.25 7.98
N ALA A 297 -18.94 -7.98 7.69
CA ALA A 297 -17.67 -7.31 7.94
C ALA A 297 -17.89 -5.79 7.99
N ALA A 298 -16.91 -5.08 8.55
CA ALA A 298 -16.64 -3.69 8.23
C ALA A 298 -15.36 -3.64 7.41
N GLN A 299 -15.44 -3.06 6.20
CA GLN A 299 -14.30 -3.00 5.28
C GLN A 299 -14.00 -1.55 4.92
N PHE A 300 -12.74 -1.16 4.99
CA PHE A 300 -12.25 0.09 4.45
C PHE A 300 -11.17 -0.19 3.42
N GLN A 301 -11.41 0.20 2.17
CA GLN A 301 -10.56 -0.15 1.03
C GLN A 301 -10.63 0.91 -0.06
N MET A 302 -9.64 0.90 -0.95
CA MET A 302 -9.64 1.65 -2.19
C MET A 302 -9.73 0.71 -3.38
N PHE A 303 -10.47 1.10 -4.42
CA PHE A 303 -10.39 0.50 -5.74
C PHE A 303 -9.98 1.53 -6.80
N LEU A 304 -9.10 1.10 -7.71
CA LEU A 304 -8.83 1.76 -8.97
C LEU A 304 -9.61 1.06 -10.09
N VAL A 305 -10.19 1.84 -11.00
CA VAL A 305 -10.75 1.34 -12.26
C VAL A 305 -9.60 1.30 -13.28
N VAL A 306 -9.19 0.10 -13.68
CA VAL A 306 -8.16 -0.09 -14.72
C VAL A 306 -8.84 -0.54 -15.99
N SER A 307 -8.97 0.37 -16.96
CA SER A 307 -9.81 0.20 -18.15
C SER A 307 -8.98 0.22 -19.42
N ASN A 308 -9.42 -0.56 -20.41
CA ASN A 308 -8.89 -0.50 -21.77
C ASN A 308 -9.38 0.80 -22.44
N ILE A 309 -8.44 1.70 -22.73
CA ILE A 309 -8.68 3.00 -23.34
C ILE A 309 -8.50 2.99 -24.86
N ASN A 310 -8.08 1.86 -25.45
CA ASN A 310 -7.94 1.73 -26.89
C ASN A 310 -9.31 1.50 -27.55
N GLN A 311 -9.81 2.53 -28.24
CA GLN A 311 -11.10 2.49 -28.95
C GLN A 311 -11.17 1.47 -30.08
N SER A 312 -10.03 1.01 -30.58
CA SER A 312 -9.96 -0.01 -31.64
C SER A 312 -9.86 -1.43 -31.09
N SER A 313 -9.67 -1.62 -29.77
CA SER A 313 -9.63 -2.95 -29.15
C SER A 313 -11.03 -3.54 -29.00
N LYS A 314 -11.12 -4.87 -29.07
CA LYS A 314 -12.34 -5.62 -28.71
C LYS A 314 -12.73 -5.45 -27.25
N ASP A 315 -11.76 -5.11 -26.40
CA ASP A 315 -11.96 -4.82 -24.98
C ASP A 315 -12.20 -3.34 -24.69
N SER A 316 -12.43 -2.48 -25.69
CA SER A 316 -12.59 -1.04 -25.44
C SER A 316 -13.63 -0.75 -24.34
N GLY A 317 -13.22 -0.02 -23.30
CA GLY A 317 -14.04 0.29 -22.13
C GLY A 317 -14.27 -0.88 -21.15
N ASN A 318 -13.82 -2.10 -21.48
CA ASN A 318 -13.72 -3.20 -20.52
C ASN A 318 -12.66 -2.89 -19.46
N TYR A 319 -12.82 -3.44 -18.26
CA TYR A 319 -12.00 -3.07 -17.11
C TYR A 319 -11.99 -4.16 -16.04
N PHE A 320 -11.06 -4.04 -15.11
CA PHE A 320 -11.07 -4.76 -13.84
C PHE A 320 -10.91 -3.80 -12.67
N TRP A 321 -11.37 -4.23 -11.49
CA TRP A 321 -11.20 -3.51 -10.23
C TRP A 321 -9.87 -3.90 -9.60
N PHE A 322 -8.97 -2.94 -9.41
CA PHE A 322 -7.73 -3.15 -8.66
C PHE A 322 -7.89 -2.63 -7.23
N GLY A 323 -7.86 -3.51 -6.25
CA GLY A 323 -8.12 -3.21 -4.84
C GLY A 323 -6.88 -3.07 -3.98
N VAL A 324 -6.89 -2.09 -3.08
CA VAL A 324 -5.92 -1.89 -2.00
C VAL A 324 -6.69 -1.95 -0.68
N PRO A 325 -6.53 -3.03 0.11
CA PRO A 325 -7.29 -3.17 1.34
C PRO A 325 -6.56 -2.51 2.51
N PHE A 326 -7.28 -1.78 3.35
CA PHE A 326 -6.71 -1.10 4.52
C PHE A 326 -7.21 -1.68 5.84
N TYR A 327 -8.49 -2.06 5.89
CA TYR A 327 -9.11 -2.63 7.07
C TYR A 327 -10.22 -3.60 6.69
N ASP A 328 -10.28 -4.71 7.42
CA ASP A 328 -11.37 -5.67 7.37
C ASP A 328 -11.54 -6.23 8.78
N SER A 329 -12.71 -6.07 9.39
CA SER A 329 -12.95 -6.44 10.79
C SER A 329 -12.74 -7.93 11.10
N ARG A 330 -12.52 -8.77 10.10
CA ARG A 330 -12.29 -10.21 10.23
C ARG A 330 -10.81 -10.59 10.36
N TYR A 331 -9.90 -9.66 10.05
CA TYR A 331 -8.46 -9.93 9.96
C TYR A 331 -7.65 -8.80 10.58
N GLU A 332 -6.51 -9.13 11.19
CA GLU A 332 -5.53 -8.11 11.63
C GLU A 332 -4.96 -7.35 10.42
N ILE A 333 -4.55 -8.08 9.39
CA ILE A 333 -4.13 -7.55 8.09
C ILE A 333 -4.98 -8.23 7.01
N PRO A 334 -5.71 -7.46 6.17
CA PRO A 334 -6.59 -8.06 5.16
C PRO A 334 -5.83 -8.94 4.15
N PRO A 335 -6.31 -10.16 3.85
CA PRO A 335 -5.69 -11.02 2.84
C PRO A 335 -5.98 -10.53 1.41
N SER A 336 -5.26 -11.06 0.43
CA SER A 336 -5.57 -10.82 -0.99
C SER A 336 -6.95 -11.38 -1.35
N TYR A 337 -7.65 -10.75 -2.29
CA TYR A 337 -8.94 -11.20 -2.79
C TYR A 337 -8.99 -11.18 -4.32
N ARG A 338 -9.48 -12.26 -4.94
CA ARG A 338 -9.52 -12.41 -6.40
C ARG A 338 -10.78 -13.15 -6.85
N ALA A 339 -11.81 -12.42 -7.26
CA ALA A 339 -13.08 -13.02 -7.64
C ALA A 339 -13.84 -12.15 -8.65
N LYS A 340 -14.97 -12.68 -9.12
CA LYS A 340 -15.97 -11.89 -9.82
C LYS A 340 -16.68 -10.96 -8.84
N ASP A 341 -16.87 -9.70 -9.21
CA ASP A 341 -17.77 -8.80 -8.51
C ASP A 341 -19.20 -9.34 -8.56
N ALA A 342 -19.71 -9.78 -7.42
CA ALA A 342 -20.98 -10.48 -7.27
C ALA A 342 -21.55 -10.28 -5.86
N GLY A 343 -22.72 -10.86 -5.58
CA GLY A 343 -23.32 -10.87 -4.23
C GLY A 343 -24.40 -9.82 -3.99
N LYS A 344 -24.62 -8.89 -4.94
CA LYS A 344 -25.76 -7.97 -5.00
C LYS A 344 -26.28 -7.84 -6.44
N ALA A 345 -27.53 -7.41 -6.58
CA ALA A 345 -28.21 -7.33 -7.88
C ALA A 345 -27.59 -6.31 -8.86
N ASP A 346 -26.86 -5.33 -8.34
CA ASP A 346 -26.18 -4.25 -9.05
C ASP A 346 -24.65 -4.47 -9.17
N ALA A 347 -24.12 -5.65 -8.82
CA ALA A 347 -22.70 -5.96 -8.99
C ALA A 347 -22.30 -5.94 -10.47
N THR A 348 -21.08 -5.47 -10.78
CA THR A 348 -20.68 -5.23 -12.18
C THR A 348 -20.36 -6.51 -12.94
N GLY A 349 -20.11 -7.61 -12.23
CA GLY A 349 -19.65 -8.86 -12.82
C GLY A 349 -18.21 -8.82 -13.34
N ARG A 350 -17.47 -7.73 -13.10
CA ARG A 350 -16.06 -7.57 -13.50
C ARG A 350 -15.13 -8.32 -12.55
N PHE A 351 -13.89 -8.51 -12.96
CA PHE A 351 -12.89 -9.11 -12.10
C PHE A 351 -12.41 -8.13 -11.04
N ILE A 352 -12.36 -8.59 -9.80
CA ILE A 352 -11.72 -7.90 -8.68
C ILE A 352 -10.37 -8.55 -8.43
N TYR A 353 -9.33 -7.74 -8.41
CA TYR A 353 -7.98 -8.11 -8.01
C TYR A 353 -7.51 -7.20 -6.87
N THR A 354 -7.58 -7.70 -5.65
CA THR A 354 -7.14 -7.00 -4.44
C THR A 354 -5.82 -7.61 -3.95
N ILE A 355 -4.80 -6.78 -3.75
CA ILE A 355 -3.51 -7.22 -3.20
C ILE A 355 -3.63 -7.61 -1.72
N ALA A 356 -2.69 -8.40 -1.20
CA ALA A 356 -2.66 -8.67 0.24
C ALA A 356 -2.21 -7.42 1.00
N GLY A 357 -2.84 -7.13 2.14
CA GLY A 357 -2.57 -5.95 2.97
C GLY A 357 -1.13 -5.86 3.47
N GLU A 358 -0.42 -6.98 3.59
CA GLU A 358 1.01 -7.04 3.91
C GLU A 358 1.91 -6.36 2.87
N ASN A 359 1.42 -6.22 1.63
CA ASN A 359 2.10 -5.44 0.59
C ASN A 359 1.82 -3.94 0.71
N VAL A 360 0.78 -3.54 1.45
CA VAL A 360 0.36 -2.15 1.65
C VAL A 360 1.04 -1.56 2.89
N ALA A 361 1.06 -2.32 3.98
CA ALA A 361 1.69 -1.93 5.23
C ALA A 361 2.18 -3.16 6.00
N SER A 362 3.30 -3.02 6.71
CA SER A 362 3.87 -4.08 7.55
C SER A 362 3.19 -4.24 8.91
N GLU A 363 2.30 -3.31 9.28
CA GLU A 363 1.58 -3.31 10.55
C GLU A 363 0.07 -3.18 10.34
N PRO A 364 -0.76 -3.78 11.22
CA PRO A 364 -2.21 -3.68 11.14
C PRO A 364 -2.71 -2.26 11.49
N LEU A 365 -3.89 -1.90 10.97
CA LEU A 365 -4.54 -0.62 11.30
C LEU A 365 -5.11 -0.64 12.73
N LYS A 366 -4.34 -0.09 13.66
CA LYS A 366 -4.73 0.04 15.07
C LYS A 366 -5.63 1.25 15.30
N GLU A 367 -6.48 1.14 16.31
CA GLU A 367 -7.35 2.23 16.71
C GLU A 367 -6.56 3.44 17.22
N ASN A 368 -6.98 4.64 16.82
CA ASN A 368 -6.38 5.91 17.19
C ASN A 368 -4.88 6.06 16.90
N GLN A 369 -4.33 5.20 16.03
CA GLN A 369 -2.95 5.28 15.57
C GLN A 369 -2.90 5.57 14.07
N TRP A 370 -1.99 6.46 13.67
CA TRP A 370 -1.76 6.77 12.28
C TRP A 370 -0.95 5.66 11.62
N LEU A 371 -1.48 5.12 10.53
CA LEU A 371 -0.75 4.30 9.58
C LEU A 371 -0.47 5.13 8.33
N LYS A 372 0.79 5.23 7.94
CA LYS A 372 1.22 5.89 6.71
C LYS A 372 1.48 4.84 5.64
N ILE A 373 0.93 5.07 4.46
CA ILE A 373 1.04 4.23 3.28
C ILE A 373 1.78 5.02 2.20
N ASP A 374 2.75 4.38 1.56
CA ASP A 374 3.54 4.90 0.45
C ASP A 374 3.98 3.70 -0.40
N ILE A 375 3.37 3.52 -1.57
CA ILE A 375 3.50 2.30 -2.38
C ILE A 375 3.44 2.59 -3.88
N ASP A 376 4.30 1.94 -4.67
CA ASP A 376 4.16 1.86 -6.12
C ASP A 376 3.17 0.76 -6.50
N LEU A 377 2.02 1.16 -7.03
CA LEU A 377 0.94 0.24 -7.42
C LEU A 377 1.15 -0.36 -8.81
N LEU A 378 2.04 0.19 -9.65
CA LEU A 378 2.15 -0.22 -11.06
C LEU A 378 2.49 -1.71 -11.26
N PRO A 379 3.43 -2.32 -10.51
CA PRO A 379 3.73 -3.75 -10.64
C PRO A 379 2.53 -4.63 -10.31
N TYR A 380 1.77 -4.27 -9.27
CA TYR A 380 0.60 -5.01 -8.83
C TYR A 380 -0.57 -4.88 -9.81
N ILE A 381 -0.77 -3.70 -10.39
CA ILE A 381 -1.77 -3.47 -11.43
C ILE A 381 -1.46 -4.34 -12.66
N LYS A 382 -0.20 -4.39 -13.10
CA LYS A 382 0.21 -5.24 -14.23
C LYS A 382 -0.02 -6.72 -13.94
N ALA A 383 0.25 -7.17 -12.72
CA ALA A 383 -0.07 -8.53 -12.28
C ALA A 383 -1.60 -8.80 -12.27
N GLY A 384 -2.40 -7.83 -11.83
CA GLY A 384 -3.86 -7.91 -11.86
C GLY A 384 -4.42 -8.01 -13.29
N LEU A 385 -3.88 -7.23 -14.21
CA LEU A 385 -4.22 -7.27 -15.64
C LEU A 385 -3.94 -8.65 -16.26
N GLN A 386 -2.75 -9.22 -15.98
CA GLN A 386 -2.40 -10.57 -16.42
C GLN A 386 -3.33 -11.64 -15.85
N GLU A 387 -3.68 -11.55 -14.57
CA GLU A 387 -4.58 -12.51 -13.92
C GLU A 387 -6.01 -12.40 -14.46
N ALA A 388 -6.48 -11.19 -14.77
CA ALA A 388 -7.80 -10.96 -15.37
C ALA A 388 -7.93 -11.66 -16.74
N VAL A 389 -6.89 -11.58 -17.58
CA VAL A 389 -6.83 -12.28 -18.87
C VAL A 389 -6.75 -13.79 -18.68
N LYS A 390 -5.88 -14.26 -17.79
CA LYS A 390 -5.73 -15.69 -17.48
C LYS A 390 -7.06 -16.32 -17.04
N ARG A 391 -7.92 -15.57 -16.35
CA ARG A 391 -9.24 -16.01 -15.91
C ARG A 391 -10.38 -15.71 -16.90
N GLY A 392 -10.08 -15.16 -18.07
CA GLY A 392 -11.03 -14.91 -19.15
C GLY A 392 -11.96 -13.72 -18.96
N TYR A 393 -11.61 -12.76 -18.07
CA TYR A 393 -12.39 -11.53 -17.88
C TYR A 393 -12.00 -10.42 -18.86
N LEU A 394 -10.76 -10.48 -19.37
CA LEU A 394 -10.21 -9.61 -20.41
C LEU A 394 -9.61 -10.50 -21.51
N THR A 395 -9.52 -9.98 -22.72
CA THR A 395 -9.02 -10.68 -23.91
C THR A 395 -7.53 -10.47 -24.16
N ASP A 396 -6.97 -9.35 -23.70
CA ASP A 396 -5.53 -9.06 -23.76
C ASP A 396 -5.03 -8.32 -22.51
N SER A 397 -3.71 -8.41 -22.27
CA SER A 397 -3.00 -7.79 -21.15
C SER A 397 -1.98 -6.75 -21.59
N ASN A 398 -2.15 -6.16 -22.79
CA ASN A 398 -1.21 -5.18 -23.32
C ASN A 398 -1.24 -3.89 -22.47
N PRO A 399 -0.19 -3.57 -21.70
CA PRO A 399 -0.21 -2.39 -20.82
C PRO A 399 -0.35 -1.06 -21.58
N GLY A 400 -0.05 -1.02 -22.89
CA GLY A 400 -0.26 0.16 -23.73
C GLY A 400 -1.74 0.49 -23.99
N ASP A 401 -2.63 -0.49 -23.82
CA ASP A 401 -4.07 -0.32 -24.05
C ASP A 401 -4.86 0.01 -22.78
N TYR A 402 -4.26 -0.17 -21.60
CA TYR A 402 -4.93 0.04 -20.31
C TYR A 402 -4.43 1.28 -19.59
N ALA A 403 -5.30 1.94 -18.83
CA ALA A 403 -4.98 3.05 -17.95
C ALA A 403 -5.82 3.01 -16.67
N VAL A 404 -5.34 3.66 -15.62
CA VAL A 404 -6.20 4.02 -14.48
C VAL A 404 -7.10 5.17 -14.91
N VAL A 405 -8.41 5.01 -14.79
CA VAL A 405 -9.40 6.02 -15.22
C VAL A 405 -10.16 6.67 -14.06
N GLY A 406 -10.18 6.04 -12.90
CA GLY A 406 -10.81 6.58 -11.71
C GLY A 406 -10.56 5.74 -10.48
N MET A 407 -11.04 6.22 -9.34
CA MET A 407 -10.92 5.54 -8.06
C MET A 407 -12.15 5.75 -7.18
N ASN A 408 -12.37 4.81 -6.28
CA ASN A 408 -13.20 5.02 -5.10
C ASN A 408 -12.47 4.52 -3.85
N MET A 409 -12.78 5.11 -2.70
CA MET A 409 -12.24 4.70 -1.42
C MET A 409 -13.24 4.98 -0.32
N GLY A 410 -13.44 4.03 0.59
CA GLY A 410 -14.33 4.27 1.72
C GLY A 410 -14.76 3.02 2.46
N TRP A 411 -15.84 3.19 3.23
CA TRP A 411 -16.48 2.13 3.99
C TRP A 411 -17.47 1.31 3.16
N GLU A 412 -17.37 -0.01 3.29
CA GLU A 412 -18.40 -0.98 2.93
C GLU A 412 -18.77 -1.79 4.17
N LEU A 413 -20.05 -1.76 4.57
CA LEU A 413 -20.51 -2.43 5.80
C LEU A 413 -21.53 -3.53 5.53
N PRO A 414 -21.10 -4.69 4.97
CA PRO A 414 -21.98 -5.84 4.84
C PRO A 414 -22.42 -6.44 6.18
N GLY A 415 -21.78 -6.08 7.30
CA GLY A 415 -22.25 -6.35 8.67
C GLY A 415 -22.78 -5.09 9.38
N THR A 416 -23.48 -5.28 10.50
CA THR A 416 -24.01 -4.17 11.32
C THR A 416 -22.90 -3.64 12.23
N PHE A 417 -22.00 -2.82 11.67
CA PHE A 417 -20.94 -2.14 12.39
C PHE A 417 -21.16 -0.63 12.39
N ASP A 418 -20.75 0.03 13.47
CA ASP A 418 -20.52 1.47 13.46
C ASP A 418 -19.02 1.70 13.34
N ALA A 419 -18.58 2.51 12.39
CA ALA A 419 -17.16 2.68 12.11
C ALA A 419 -16.84 4.11 11.66
N SER A 420 -15.64 4.55 12.02
CA SER A 420 -15.13 5.86 11.63
C SER A 420 -13.65 5.82 11.33
N ILE A 421 -13.25 6.51 10.27
CA ILE A 421 -11.85 6.65 9.89
C ILE A 421 -11.54 8.10 9.53
N GLN A 422 -10.33 8.51 9.87
CA GLN A 422 -9.72 9.74 9.41
C GLN A 422 -8.69 9.44 8.32
N ILE A 423 -8.67 10.29 7.31
CA ILE A 423 -7.86 10.21 6.10
C ILE A 423 -7.12 11.53 5.95
N ARG A 424 -5.83 11.49 5.61
CA ARG A 424 -5.04 12.68 5.29
C ARG A 424 -3.96 12.38 4.26
N ASP A 425 -3.41 13.41 3.66
CA ASP A 425 -2.25 13.31 2.74
C ASP A 425 -2.50 12.34 1.58
N LEU A 426 -3.72 12.31 1.05
CA LEU A 426 -4.07 11.47 -0.10
C LEU A 426 -3.30 11.92 -1.34
N GLY A 427 -2.66 10.98 -2.03
CA GLY A 427 -1.94 11.23 -3.27
C GLY A 427 -2.00 10.03 -4.21
N LEU A 428 -2.15 10.31 -5.50
CA LEU A 428 -1.99 9.35 -6.58
C LEU A 428 -1.26 10.04 -7.74
N GLN A 429 -0.03 9.58 -8.02
CA GLN A 429 0.89 10.23 -8.96
C GLN A 429 1.30 9.25 -10.05
N ALA A 430 1.15 9.65 -11.31
CA ALA A 430 1.77 8.96 -12.44
C ALA A 430 3.21 9.44 -12.59
N ILE A 431 4.17 8.51 -12.56
CA ILE A 431 5.58 8.80 -12.84
C ILE A 431 5.87 8.34 -14.25
N LEU A 432 6.03 9.30 -15.17
CA LEU A 432 6.21 9.01 -16.59
C LEU A 432 7.62 8.50 -16.90
N ARG A 433 7.73 7.69 -17.97
CA ARG A 433 9.00 7.20 -18.53
C ARG A 433 9.81 8.27 -19.22
#